data_AF-A0A1X0P436-F1
#
_entry.id   AF-A0A1X0P436-F1
#
_cell.length_a   1.000
_cell.length_b   1.000
_cell.length_c   1.000
_cell.angle_alpha   90.00
_cell.angle_beta   90.00
_cell.angle_gamma   90.00
#
_symmetry.space_group_name_H-M   'P 1'
#
loop_
_entity.id
_entity.type
_entity.pdbx_description
1 polymer ?
#
loop_
_entity_poly.entity_id
_entity_poly.type
_entity_poly.pdbx_seq_one_letter_code
_entity_poly.pdbx_strand_id
1 'polypeptide(L)'
;MPRLPLLAQFWFLVSAPVVIIDAIFVCMRSKLGDTPHPLADTPPFNYWMIYATYDQRYAPNDDAFVVVQSWLNLLEVFLGLLAVLLSWRGNPSCSIKLALIVSVMTLYKTIMYLLMDVVEGGKYTHHNEPMDTLKMVVLPSLVWVVMPAVVIMQCVRRLSFAANSNAAATRKQKKG
;
A
#
# COMPACT_ATOMS: atom_id res chain seq x y z
N MET A 1 21.86 -9.92 -12.83
CA MET A 1 20.59 -9.92 -12.07
C MET A 1 19.60 -9.02 -12.79
N PRO A 2 18.33 -9.42 -13.02
CA PRO A 2 17.32 -8.53 -13.57
C PRO A 2 17.11 -7.30 -12.68
N ARG A 3 16.80 -6.13 -13.26
CA ARG A 3 16.53 -4.89 -12.52
C ARG A 3 15.17 -4.92 -11.81
N LEU A 4 14.87 -3.95 -10.96
CA LEU A 4 13.50 -3.76 -10.43
C LEU A 4 12.52 -3.45 -11.58
N PRO A 5 11.30 -4.01 -11.60
CA PRO A 5 10.29 -3.64 -12.59
C PRO A 5 10.01 -2.14 -12.60
N LEU A 6 9.81 -1.57 -13.79
CA LEU A 6 9.46 -0.14 -13.93
C LEU A 6 8.13 0.18 -13.24
N LEU A 7 7.15 -0.73 -13.33
CA LEU A 7 5.87 -0.59 -12.63
C LEU A 7 6.07 -0.46 -11.12
N ALA A 8 6.96 -1.24 -10.52
CA ALA A 8 7.21 -1.19 -9.08
C ALA A 8 7.84 0.15 -8.67
N GLN A 9 8.79 0.66 -9.47
CA GLN A 9 9.39 1.98 -9.24
C GLN A 9 8.35 3.09 -9.33
N PHE A 10 7.56 3.10 -10.41
CA PHE A 10 6.49 4.06 -10.59
C PHE A 10 5.47 3.99 -9.46
N TRP A 11 5.00 2.78 -9.13
CA TRP A 11 4.03 2.55 -8.06
C TRP A 11 4.51 3.10 -6.73
N PHE A 12 5.71 2.71 -6.26
CA PHE A 12 6.22 3.17 -4.96
C PHE A 12 6.45 4.67 -4.90
N LEU A 13 6.83 5.30 -6.01
CA LEU A 13 7.04 6.76 -6.06
C LEU A 13 5.71 7.52 -6.04
N VAL A 14 4.68 7.04 -6.75
CA VAL A 14 3.37 7.68 -6.83
C VAL A 14 2.52 7.40 -5.59
N SER A 15 2.62 6.20 -5.02
CA SER A 15 1.88 5.80 -3.83
C SER A 15 2.38 6.52 -2.57
N ALA A 16 3.68 6.80 -2.49
CA ALA A 16 4.31 7.43 -1.33
C ALA A 16 3.62 8.73 -0.87
N PRO A 17 3.42 9.76 -1.72
CA PRO A 17 2.76 10.99 -1.28
C PRO A 17 1.32 10.73 -0.81
N VAL A 18 0.55 9.91 -1.54
CA VAL A 18 -0.84 9.59 -1.18
C VAL A 18 -0.93 8.95 0.22
N VAL A 19 -0.05 7.97 0.48
CA VAL A 19 -0.04 7.23 1.75
C VAL A 19 0.53 8.07 2.91
N ILE A 20 1.49 8.96 2.63
CA ILE A 20 1.98 9.91 3.63
C ILE A 20 0.87 10.88 4.03
N ILE A 21 0.12 11.42 3.06
CA ILE A 21 -1.03 12.30 3.32
C ILE A 21 -2.08 11.56 4.16
N ASP A 22 -2.43 10.34 3.77
CA ASP A 22 -3.36 9.47 4.50
C ASP A 22 -2.93 9.26 5.96
N ALA A 23 -1.67 8.88 6.18
CA ALA A 23 -1.14 8.66 7.51
C ALA A 23 -1.09 9.96 8.35
N ILE A 24 -0.73 11.11 7.75
CA ILE A 24 -0.77 12.40 8.44
C ILE A 24 -2.21 12.73 8.84
N PHE A 25 -3.17 12.55 7.92
CA PHE A 25 -4.58 12.81 8.18
C PHE A 25 -5.08 11.99 9.38
N VAL A 26 -4.84 10.68 9.39
CA VAL A 26 -5.28 9.82 10.50
C VAL A 26 -4.52 10.14 11.79
N CYS A 27 -3.20 10.29 11.76
CA CYS A 27 -2.40 10.53 12.97
C CYS A 27 -2.67 11.90 13.62
N MET A 28 -3.09 12.90 12.84
CA MET A 28 -3.47 14.23 13.35
C MET A 28 -4.96 14.34 13.67
N ARG A 29 -5.76 13.29 13.41
CA ARG A 29 -7.19 13.29 13.71
C ARG A 29 -7.45 13.09 15.20
N SER A 30 -8.34 13.92 15.75
CA SER A 30 -8.80 13.82 17.14
C SER A 30 -9.63 12.56 17.36
N LYS A 31 -9.54 11.99 18.56
CA LYS A 31 -10.43 10.92 19.03
C LYS A 31 -11.84 11.44 19.36
N LEU A 32 -11.96 12.73 19.64
CA LEU A 32 -13.23 13.41 19.94
C LEU A 32 -13.89 13.80 18.62
N GLY A 33 -15.08 13.26 18.35
CA GLY A 33 -15.80 13.43 17.08
C GLY A 33 -16.10 14.88 16.70
N ASP A 34 -16.33 15.74 17.69
CA ASP A 34 -16.70 17.15 17.47
C ASP A 34 -15.50 18.06 17.18
N THR A 35 -14.26 17.54 17.24
CA THR A 35 -13.06 18.35 16.98
C THR A 35 -12.74 18.33 15.48
N PRO A 36 -12.71 19.49 14.80
CA PRO A 36 -12.28 19.57 13.40
C PRO A 36 -10.84 19.07 13.22
N HIS A 37 -10.54 18.48 12.05
CA HIS A 37 -9.16 18.16 11.72
C HIS A 37 -8.33 19.44 11.59
N PRO A 38 -7.10 19.53 12.13
CA PRO A 38 -6.28 20.75 12.07
C PRO A 38 -5.99 21.24 10.65
N LEU A 39 -6.07 20.35 9.66
CA LEU A 39 -5.81 20.62 8.25
C LEU A 39 -7.08 20.49 7.39
N ALA A 40 -8.29 20.54 7.98
CA ALA A 40 -9.54 20.26 7.26
C ALA A 40 -9.73 21.10 5.98
N ASP A 41 -9.33 22.38 6.01
CA ASP A 41 -9.48 23.30 4.88
C ASP A 41 -8.23 23.40 3.98
N THR A 42 -7.19 22.61 4.27
CA THR A 42 -5.89 22.67 3.59
C THR A 42 -5.79 21.57 2.53
N PRO A 43 -5.58 21.88 1.24
CA PRO A 43 -5.33 20.86 0.23
C PRO A 43 -4.02 20.09 0.51
N PRO A 44 -3.97 18.76 0.30
CA PRO A 44 -5.07 17.90 -0.18
C PRO A 44 -5.94 17.28 0.92
N PHE A 45 -5.75 17.62 2.20
CA PHE A 45 -6.47 17.03 3.34
C PHE A 45 -7.98 17.27 3.32
N ASN A 46 -8.43 18.35 2.67
CA ASN A 46 -9.84 18.60 2.41
C ASN A 46 -10.51 17.45 1.60
N TYR A 47 -9.79 16.76 0.73
CA TYR A 47 -10.32 15.58 0.04
C TYR A 47 -10.48 14.38 0.98
N TRP A 48 -9.61 14.22 1.97
CA TRP A 48 -9.76 13.19 3.01
C TRP A 48 -10.92 13.51 3.95
N MET A 49 -11.21 14.80 4.21
CA MET A 49 -12.43 15.19 4.92
C MET A 49 -13.69 14.75 4.18
N ILE A 50 -13.71 14.87 2.85
CA ILE A 50 -14.80 14.35 2.02
C ILE A 50 -14.82 12.82 2.08
N TYR A 51 -13.67 12.16 1.96
CA TYR A 51 -13.60 10.70 2.05
C TYR A 51 -14.11 10.15 3.39
N ALA A 52 -13.82 10.84 4.49
CA ALA A 52 -14.27 10.48 5.84
C ALA A 52 -15.80 10.50 6.02
N THR A 53 -16.56 11.11 5.10
CA THR A 53 -18.03 11.01 5.10
C THR A 53 -18.52 9.67 4.55
N TYR A 54 -17.73 9.03 3.68
CA TYR A 54 -18.04 7.73 3.09
C TYR A 54 -17.45 6.58 3.92
N ASP A 55 -16.20 6.69 4.37
CA ASP A 55 -15.61 5.74 5.31
C ASP A 55 -15.40 6.42 6.66
N GLN A 56 -16.32 6.14 7.60
CA GLN A 56 -16.29 6.75 8.92
C GLN A 56 -15.16 6.24 9.81
N ARG A 57 -14.35 5.25 9.38
CA ARG A 57 -13.07 4.93 10.04
C ARG A 57 -12.14 6.15 10.06
N TYR A 58 -12.31 7.06 9.10
CA TYR A 58 -11.52 8.28 8.97
C TYR A 58 -12.15 9.50 9.68
N ALA A 59 -13.32 9.36 10.32
CA ALA A 59 -14.05 10.46 10.94
C ALA A 59 -13.51 10.78 12.36
N PRO A 60 -13.98 10.22 13.48
CA PRO A 60 -13.22 10.27 14.74
C PRO A 60 -12.11 9.22 14.74
N ASN A 61 -10.96 9.54 15.34
CA ASN A 61 -9.84 8.61 15.45
C ASN A 61 -9.99 7.65 16.66
N ASP A 62 -11.18 7.08 16.82
CA ASP A 62 -11.54 6.20 17.93
C ASP A 62 -11.38 4.71 17.59
N ASP A 63 -11.11 4.38 16.33
CA ASP A 63 -10.79 3.04 15.86
C ASP A 63 -9.27 2.77 15.90
N ALA A 64 -8.84 1.82 16.73
CA ALA A 64 -7.44 1.42 16.81
C ALA A 64 -6.92 0.80 15.49
N PHE A 65 -7.80 0.19 14.70
CA PHE A 65 -7.44 -0.44 13.43
C PHE A 65 -6.88 0.59 12.45
N VAL A 66 -7.58 1.69 12.17
CA VAL A 66 -7.14 2.71 11.20
C VAL A 66 -5.82 3.38 11.63
N VAL A 67 -5.62 3.57 12.94
CA VAL A 67 -4.37 4.11 13.48
C VAL A 67 -3.21 3.16 13.21
N VAL A 68 -3.37 1.87 13.49
CA VAL A 68 -2.34 0.85 13.22
C VAL A 68 -2.06 0.75 11.72
N GLN A 69 -3.11 0.78 10.89
CA GLN A 69 -2.98 0.81 9.44
C GLN A 69 -2.12 1.98 8.95
N SER A 70 -2.29 3.16 9.56
CA SER A 70 -1.55 4.38 9.22
C SER A 70 -0.06 4.29 9.57
N TRP A 71 0.29 3.66 10.69
CA TRP A 71 1.69 3.38 11.02
C TRP A 71 2.33 2.35 10.08
N LEU A 72 1.60 1.29 9.72
CA LEU A 72 2.07 0.30 8.75
C LEU A 72 2.22 0.91 7.35
N ASN A 73 1.34 1.83 6.97
CA ASN A 73 1.43 2.66 5.77
C ASN A 73 2.77 3.40 5.69
N LEU A 74 3.19 4.09 6.76
CA LEU A 74 4.47 4.80 6.80
C LEU A 74 5.68 3.85 6.66
N LEU A 75 5.62 2.68 7.31
CA LEU A 75 6.66 1.66 7.17
C LEU A 75 6.75 1.12 5.73
N GLU A 76 5.61 0.82 5.11
CA GLU A 76 5.56 0.36 3.72
C GLU A 76 6.11 1.41 2.75
N VAL A 77 5.77 2.69 2.94
CA VAL A 77 6.32 3.78 2.13
C VAL A 77 7.84 3.85 2.28
N PHE A 78 8.36 3.81 3.50
CA PHE A 78 9.80 3.81 3.75
C PHE A 78 10.49 2.64 3.03
N LEU A 79 9.98 1.43 3.18
CA LEU A 79 10.57 0.23 2.57
C LEU A 79 10.42 0.23 1.03
N GLY A 80 9.31 0.72 0.50
CA GLY A 80 9.08 0.86 -0.94
C GLY A 80 10.06 1.85 -1.58
N LEU A 81 10.24 3.03 -0.98
CA LEU A 81 11.22 4.02 -1.43
C LEU A 81 12.66 3.50 -1.29
N LEU A 82 12.96 2.77 -0.22
CA LEU A 82 14.26 2.10 -0.07
C LEU A 82 14.50 1.07 -1.18
N ALA A 83 13.48 0.31 -1.59
CA ALA A 83 13.60 -0.62 -2.71
C ALA A 83 13.93 0.11 -4.02
N VAL A 84 13.32 1.27 -4.27
CA VAL A 84 13.64 2.13 -5.42
C VAL A 84 15.08 2.65 -5.34
N LEU A 85 15.49 3.19 -4.20
CA LEU A 85 16.85 3.70 -3.99
C LEU A 85 17.91 2.61 -4.20
N LEU A 86 17.68 1.40 -3.69
CA LEU A 86 18.56 0.25 -3.90
C LEU A 86 18.66 -0.14 -5.38
N SER A 87 17.56 -0.03 -6.14
CA SER A 87 17.58 -0.24 -7.59
C SER A 87 18.49 0.78 -8.28
N TRP A 88 18.35 2.06 -7.93
CA TRP A 88 19.15 3.15 -8.51
C TRP A 88 20.63 3.09 -8.13
N ARG A 89 20.94 2.60 -6.92
CA ARG A 89 22.32 2.34 -6.47
C ARG A 89 22.94 1.06 -7.04
N GLY A 90 22.27 0.39 -7.97
CA GLY A 90 22.82 -0.80 -8.63
C GLY A 90 22.78 -2.06 -7.79
N ASN A 91 21.89 -2.16 -6.79
CA ASN A 91 21.65 -3.37 -6.00
C ASN A 91 20.28 -4.02 -6.33
N PRO A 92 20.14 -4.61 -7.52
CA PRO A 92 18.87 -5.18 -8.00
C PRO A 92 18.40 -6.39 -7.17
N SER A 93 19.34 -7.15 -6.60
CA SER A 93 19.04 -8.35 -5.80
C SER A 93 18.25 -8.01 -4.55
N CYS A 94 18.73 -7.04 -3.75
CA CYS A 94 18.02 -6.59 -2.56
C CYS A 94 16.76 -5.82 -2.91
N SER A 95 16.83 -4.97 -3.94
CA SER A 95 15.69 -4.17 -4.39
C SER A 95 14.46 -5.03 -4.76
N ILE A 96 14.63 -6.08 -5.59
CA ILE A 96 13.51 -6.94 -6.01
C ILE A 96 12.90 -7.69 -4.81
N LYS A 97 13.74 -8.19 -3.90
CA LYS A 97 13.27 -8.90 -2.70
C LYS A 97 12.48 -7.97 -1.80
N LEU A 98 12.97 -6.76 -1.58
CA LEU A 98 12.29 -5.77 -0.74
C LEU A 98 10.97 -5.32 -1.38
N ALA A 99 10.97 -5.05 -2.68
CA ALA A 99 9.75 -4.72 -3.43
C ALA A 99 8.69 -5.82 -3.35
N LEU A 100 9.11 -7.10 -3.42
CA LEU A 100 8.22 -8.25 -3.23
C LEU A 100 7.59 -8.23 -1.82
N ILE A 101 8.42 -8.08 -0.78
CA ILE A 101 7.96 -8.05 0.62
C ILE A 101 6.94 -6.93 0.84
N VAL A 102 7.28 -5.70 0.44
CA VAL A 102 6.38 -4.53 0.61
C VAL A 102 5.07 -4.75 -0.14
N SER A 103 5.12 -5.27 -1.36
CA SER A 103 3.89 -5.53 -2.13
C SER A 103 3.01 -6.59 -1.48
N VAL A 104 3.58 -7.63 -0.88
CA VAL A 104 2.81 -8.63 -0.12
C VAL A 104 2.17 -8.01 1.12
N MET A 105 2.89 -7.15 1.84
CA MET A 105 2.35 -6.43 3.00
C MET A 105 1.15 -5.56 2.60
N THR A 106 1.29 -4.73 1.57
CA THR A 106 0.22 -3.86 1.07
C THR A 106 -1.01 -4.67 0.63
N LEU A 107 -0.80 -5.75 -0.13
CA LEU A 107 -1.90 -6.61 -0.60
C LEU A 107 -2.65 -7.24 0.58
N TYR A 108 -1.92 -7.88 1.50
CA TYR A 108 -2.51 -8.53 2.67
C TYR A 108 -3.32 -7.54 3.52
N LYS A 109 -2.72 -6.39 3.80
CA LYS A 109 -3.33 -5.34 4.59
C LYS A 109 -4.60 -4.78 3.95
N THR A 110 -4.59 -4.56 2.63
CA THR A 110 -5.76 -4.05 1.90
C THR A 110 -6.90 -5.06 1.89
N ILE A 111 -6.60 -6.35 1.71
CA ILE A 111 -7.60 -7.42 1.83
C ILE A 111 -8.18 -7.43 3.24
N MET A 112 -7.33 -7.31 4.28
CA MET A 112 -7.80 -7.25 5.66
C MET A 112 -8.71 -6.03 5.91
N TYR A 113 -8.37 -4.85 5.40
CA TYR A 113 -9.21 -3.65 5.52
C TYR A 113 -10.62 -3.85 4.92
N LEU A 114 -10.71 -4.46 3.72
CA LEU A 114 -11.99 -4.76 3.08
C LEU A 114 -12.77 -5.84 3.85
N LEU A 115 -12.11 -6.91 4.29
CA LEU A 115 -12.75 -7.98 5.06
C LEU A 115 -13.24 -7.51 6.42
N MET A 116 -12.51 -6.61 7.09
CA MET A 116 -12.94 -6.02 8.35
C MET A 116 -14.27 -5.30 8.18
N ASP A 117 -14.48 -4.55 7.09
CA ASP A 117 -15.76 -3.87 6.84
C ASP A 117 -16.91 -4.88 6.71
N VAL A 118 -16.68 -6.00 6.02
CA VAL A 118 -17.67 -7.08 5.90
C VAL A 118 -17.96 -7.74 7.26
N VAL A 119 -16.92 -8.06 8.04
CA VAL A 119 -17.04 -8.73 9.34
C VAL A 119 -17.73 -7.84 10.38
N GLU A 120 -17.50 -6.53 10.32
CA GLU A 120 -18.16 -5.54 11.18
C GLU A 120 -19.57 -5.17 10.72
N GLY A 121 -20.09 -5.82 9.67
CA GLY A 121 -21.43 -5.56 9.14
C GLY A 121 -21.56 -4.18 8.48
N GLY A 122 -20.47 -3.65 7.92
CA GLY A 122 -20.41 -2.32 7.34
C GLY A 122 -20.48 -1.21 8.38
N LYS A 123 -20.02 -1.45 9.62
CA LYS A 123 -20.06 -0.49 10.74
C LYS A 123 -19.75 0.96 10.33
N TYR A 124 -18.82 1.16 9.40
CA TYR A 124 -18.36 2.47 8.95
C TYR A 124 -18.82 2.89 7.55
N THR A 125 -19.54 2.03 6.83
CA THR A 125 -19.90 2.23 5.41
C THR A 125 -21.37 1.93 5.10
N HIS A 126 -22.12 1.28 5.98
CA HIS A 126 -23.51 0.85 5.78
C HIS A 126 -24.49 2.02 5.64
N HIS A 127 -24.10 3.22 6.08
CA HIS A 127 -24.90 4.44 5.93
C HIS A 127 -24.88 5.00 4.50
N ASN A 128 -23.95 4.53 3.65
CA ASN A 128 -23.86 4.95 2.27
C ASN A 128 -24.83 4.17 1.38
N GLU A 129 -25.25 4.79 0.28
CA GLU A 129 -25.87 4.06 -0.82
C GLU A 129 -24.88 3.04 -1.43
N PRO A 130 -25.34 1.86 -1.91
CA PRO A 130 -24.46 0.82 -2.44
C PRO A 130 -23.53 1.30 -3.56
N MET A 131 -24.00 2.24 -4.38
CA MET A 131 -23.22 2.84 -5.46
C MET A 131 -22.09 3.74 -4.94
N ASP A 132 -22.32 4.44 -3.83
CA ASP A 132 -21.32 5.32 -3.21
C ASP A 132 -20.25 4.48 -2.50
N THR A 133 -20.64 3.42 -1.79
CA THR A 133 -19.68 2.44 -1.24
C THR A 133 -18.81 1.83 -2.35
N LEU A 134 -19.42 1.45 -3.48
CA LEU A 134 -18.67 0.90 -4.62
C LEU A 134 -17.63 1.91 -5.15
N LYS A 135 -18.05 3.15 -5.37
CA LYS A 135 -17.19 4.18 -5.99
C LYS A 135 -16.13 4.73 -5.06
N MET A 136 -16.47 4.97 -3.80
CA MET A 136 -15.62 5.68 -2.86
C MET A 136 -14.76 4.74 -2.04
N VAL A 137 -15.23 3.53 -1.71
CA VAL A 137 -14.49 2.60 -0.85
C VAL A 137 -13.88 1.46 -1.67
N VAL A 138 -14.69 0.76 -2.46
CA VAL A 138 -14.26 -0.47 -3.13
C VAL A 138 -13.32 -0.17 -4.31
N LEU A 139 -13.71 0.70 -5.24
CA LEU A 139 -12.89 0.99 -6.44
C LEU A 139 -11.48 1.52 -6.09
N PRO A 140 -11.29 2.49 -5.17
CA PRO A 140 -9.96 2.92 -4.76
C PRO A 140 -9.16 1.80 -4.10
N SER A 141 -9.81 0.99 -3.25
CA SER A 141 -9.19 -0.16 -2.60
C SER A 141 -8.71 -1.22 -3.60
N LEU A 142 -9.44 -1.44 -4.70
CA LEU A 142 -9.03 -2.36 -5.76
C LEU A 142 -7.72 -1.96 -6.43
N VAL A 143 -7.39 -0.67 -6.52
CA VAL A 143 -6.08 -0.21 -7.03
C VAL A 143 -4.96 -0.71 -6.11
N TRP A 144 -5.17 -0.60 -4.79
CA TRP A 144 -4.25 -1.11 -3.76
C TRP A 144 -4.20 -2.63 -3.65
N VAL A 145 -5.09 -3.36 -4.33
CA VAL A 145 -5.02 -4.83 -4.50
C VAL A 145 -4.29 -5.18 -5.79
N VAL A 146 -4.73 -4.63 -6.92
CA VAL A 146 -4.24 -5.00 -8.25
C VAL A 146 -2.78 -4.61 -8.44
N MET A 147 -2.40 -3.39 -8.07
CA MET A 147 -1.04 -2.88 -8.27
C MET A 147 0.01 -3.73 -7.54
N PRO A 148 -0.08 -3.99 -6.23
CA PRO A 148 0.88 -4.86 -5.56
C PRO A 148 0.81 -6.30 -6.06
N ALA A 149 -0.36 -6.85 -6.41
CA ALA A 149 -0.45 -8.19 -7.00
C ALA A 149 0.36 -8.31 -8.31
N VAL A 150 0.27 -7.30 -9.18
CA VAL A 150 1.05 -7.26 -10.42
C VAL A 150 2.55 -7.08 -10.16
N VAL A 151 2.93 -6.28 -9.16
CA VAL A 151 4.34 -6.15 -8.75
C VAL A 151 4.88 -7.47 -8.20
N ILE A 152 4.12 -8.17 -7.35
CA ILE A 152 4.47 -9.50 -6.83
C ILE A 152 4.77 -10.46 -7.97
N MET A 153 3.86 -10.58 -8.94
CA MET A 153 4.04 -11.47 -10.10
C MET A 153 5.31 -11.14 -10.90
N GLN A 154 5.62 -9.85 -11.09
CA GLN A 154 6.82 -9.43 -11.80
C GLN A 154 8.10 -9.71 -11.02
N CYS A 155 8.10 -9.47 -9.70
CA CYS A 155 9.24 -9.76 -8.84
C CYS A 155 9.51 -11.26 -8.77
N VAL A 156 8.48 -12.10 -8.57
CA VAL A 156 8.61 -13.56 -8.54
C VAL A 156 9.20 -14.08 -9.86
N ARG A 157 8.66 -13.67 -11.00
CA ARG A 157 9.19 -14.07 -12.33
C ARG A 157 10.67 -13.73 -12.50
N ARG A 158 11.10 -12.53 -12.08
CA ARG A 158 12.49 -12.08 -12.17
C ARG A 158 13.41 -12.87 -11.22
N LEU A 159 12.95 -13.17 -10.02
CA LEU A 159 13.69 -13.99 -9.05
C LEU A 159 13.86 -15.44 -9.55
N SER A 160 12.79 -16.05 -10.06
CA SER A 160 12.83 -17.41 -10.63
C SER A 160 13.78 -17.49 -11.82
N PHE A 161 13.74 -16.51 -12.73
CA PHE A 161 14.66 -16.45 -13.87
C PHE A 161 16.13 -16.36 -13.43
N ALA A 162 16.42 -15.51 -12.44
CA ALA A 162 17.77 -15.36 -11.90
C ALA A 162 18.27 -16.65 -11.23
N ALA A 163 17.40 -17.32 -10.46
CA ALA A 163 17.72 -18.58 -9.80
C ALA A 163 18.04 -19.69 -10.81
N ASN A 164 17.20 -19.85 -11.84
CA ASN A 164 17.40 -20.85 -12.90
C ASN A 164 18.69 -20.60 -13.70
N SER A 165 18.99 -19.33 -13.99
CA SER A 165 20.22 -18.93 -14.69
C SER A 165 21.47 -19.27 -13.89
N ASN A 166 21.45 -19.00 -12.58
CA ASN A 166 22.57 -19.34 -11.69
C ASN A 166 22.77 -20.85 -11.58
N ALA A 167 21.69 -21.63 -11.44
CA ALA A 167 21.76 -23.08 -11.38
C ALA A 167 22.37 -23.69 -12.67
N ALA A 168 22.00 -23.15 -13.84
CA ALA A 168 22.57 -23.56 -15.12
C ALA A 168 24.07 -23.24 -15.23
N ALA A 169 24.49 -22.06 -14.76
CA ALA A 169 25.90 -21.67 -14.74
C ALA A 169 26.75 -22.58 -13.84
N THR A 170 26.27 -22.86 -12.62
CA THR A 170 26.96 -23.77 -11.69
C THR A 170 27.07 -25.20 -12.26
N ARG A 171 26.05 -25.68 -12.98
CA ARG A 171 26.09 -27.01 -13.62
C ARG A 171 27.11 -27.09 -14.75
N LYS A 172 27.33 -26.00 -15.50
CA LYS A 172 28.38 -25.94 -16.55
C LYS A 172 29.77 -25.96 -15.94
N GLN A 173 30.01 -25.21 -14.85
CA GLN A 173 31.31 -25.20 -14.16
C GLN A 173 31.71 -26.57 -13.55
N LYS A 174 30.75 -27.41 -13.17
CA LYS A 174 31.05 -28.76 -12.66
C LYS A 174 31.33 -29.80 -13.76
N LYS A 175 31.08 -29.46 -15.03
CA LYS A 175 31.23 -30.37 -16.18
C LYS A 175 32.45 -30.08 -17.05
N GLY A 176 33.12 -28.95 -16.85
CA GLY A 176 34.41 -28.62 -17.46
C GLY A 176 35.50 -28.66 -16.40
#